data_AF-A0A0G1MTM4-F1
#
_entry.id   AF-A0A0G1MTM4-F1
#
_cell.length_a   1.000
_cell.length_b   1.000
_cell.length_c   1.000
_cell.angle_alpha   90.00
_cell.angle_beta   90.00
_cell.angle_gamma   90.00
#
_symmetry.space_group_name_H-M   'P 1'
#
loop_
_entity.id
_entity.type
_entity.pdbx_description
1 polymer ?
#
loop_
_entity_poly.entity_id
_entity_poly.type
_entity_poly.pdbx_seq_one_letter_code
_entity_poly.pdbx_strand_id
1 'polypeptide(L)'
;MSIKTKDFKSFAYTIPPPGQIYLARLRQGYGEASILKPLAQLADKIDEAWGGIEPPYKGFAVPCLTTWLPGHNTKIVTFCLRFIKLLYNEPMKVGIFDSGLGGLFLTKAITETLPEYDYIYLGDTKNLPYGNRSREAVYELTEAAVDYLFRNDCELVILACNTASALALRKLQREYLPKHFPDRKILGVLIPMAEAAAEKRSRSIGVLGTVGTIESGAFIEEIRKIDPNVEIIQNAAPLLVPLIENNGMEWSNPILKEYLDPLRNADSIILGCTHYSIIRGEIERFLDEEVQIICQTDVVPEKLRQYLNNHPEMDAKLSKNGNRNFFVTDITTQFLELAPLWFGDDVELELVEY
;
A
#
# COMPACT_ATOMS: atom_id res chain seq x y z
N MET A 1 -35.13 -0.06 -16.14
CA MET A 1 -34.64 -0.96 -17.20
C MET A 1 -33.18 -1.29 -16.87
N SER A 2 -32.84 -2.53 -16.48
CA SER A 2 -31.48 -2.84 -15.99
C SER A 2 -30.50 -2.90 -17.15
N ILE A 3 -29.53 -1.99 -17.20
CA ILE A 3 -28.42 -2.04 -18.15
C ILE A 3 -27.40 -3.02 -17.58
N LYS A 4 -27.12 -4.10 -18.34
CA LYS A 4 -26.18 -5.15 -17.95
C LYS A 4 -24.75 -4.67 -18.20
N THR A 5 -23.85 -4.96 -17.26
CA THR A 5 -22.41 -4.64 -17.21
C THR A 5 -21.54 -5.14 -18.38
N LYS A 6 -22.12 -5.76 -19.42
CA LYS A 6 -21.34 -6.31 -20.54
C LYS A 6 -20.93 -5.28 -21.60
N ASP A 7 -21.57 -4.11 -21.65
CA ASP A 7 -21.39 -3.17 -22.78
C ASP A 7 -20.20 -2.21 -22.63
N PHE A 8 -19.43 -2.28 -21.53
CA PHE A 8 -18.27 -1.40 -21.29
C PHE A 8 -16.90 -2.10 -21.39
N LYS A 9 -16.85 -3.40 -21.69
CA LYS A 9 -15.60 -4.19 -21.67
C LYS A 9 -14.58 -3.91 -22.78
N SER A 10 -14.80 -2.96 -23.69
CA SER A 10 -13.96 -2.81 -24.90
C SER A 10 -13.16 -1.51 -25.03
N PHE A 11 -13.04 -0.67 -23.98
CA PHE A 11 -12.25 0.55 -24.08
C PHE A 11 -11.31 0.72 -22.88
N ALA A 12 -10.11 0.16 -22.99
CA ALA A 12 -8.99 0.50 -22.12
C ALA A 12 -8.51 1.92 -22.49
N TYR A 13 -8.81 2.90 -21.64
CA TYR A 13 -8.23 4.25 -21.73
C TYR A 13 -7.06 4.35 -20.75
N THR A 14 -5.85 4.43 -21.27
CA THR A 14 -4.66 4.81 -20.50
C THR A 14 -4.70 6.32 -20.26
N ILE A 15 -5.01 6.73 -19.02
CA ILE A 15 -4.82 8.11 -18.56
C ILE A 15 -3.43 8.18 -17.95
N PRO A 16 -2.51 9.06 -18.43
CA PRO A 16 -1.19 9.17 -17.83
C PRO A 16 -1.28 9.78 -16.42
N PRO A 17 -0.40 9.40 -15.49
CA PRO A 17 -0.43 9.90 -14.11
C PRO A 17 -0.14 11.41 -14.05
N PRO A 18 -0.61 12.10 -13.01
CA PRO A 18 -0.49 13.54 -12.90
C PRO A 18 0.95 13.92 -12.50
N GLY A 19 1.76 14.37 -13.46
CA GLY A 19 3.08 14.91 -13.14
C GLY A 19 4.05 15.09 -14.32
N GLN A 20 3.90 14.34 -15.41
CA GLN A 20 4.80 14.46 -16.56
C GLN A 20 4.15 15.21 -17.72
N ILE A 21 4.44 16.50 -17.83
CA ILE A 21 4.26 17.24 -19.09
C ILE A 21 5.41 16.82 -20.01
N TYR A 22 5.27 15.67 -20.68
CA TYR A 22 6.07 15.43 -21.88
C TYR A 22 5.51 16.31 -23.00
N LEU A 23 6.23 17.40 -23.27
CA LEU A 23 6.09 18.20 -24.50
C LEU A 23 6.50 17.33 -25.71
N ALA A 24 5.63 16.39 -26.09
CA ALA A 24 5.72 15.75 -27.39
C ALA A 24 5.35 16.80 -28.45
N ARG A 25 6.36 17.30 -29.16
CA ARG A 25 6.19 18.06 -30.39
C ARG A 25 5.34 17.24 -31.37
N LEU A 26 4.05 17.52 -31.44
CA LEU A 26 3.20 17.11 -32.57
C LEU A 26 3.55 17.99 -33.78
N ARG A 27 4.64 17.63 -34.48
CA ARG A 27 4.81 18.00 -35.88
C ARG A 27 4.09 16.94 -36.72
N GLN A 28 3.03 17.40 -37.38
CA GLN A 28 2.45 16.89 -38.62
C GLN A 28 1.95 15.42 -38.64
N GLY A 29 0.62 15.31 -38.58
CA GLY A 29 -0.13 14.56 -39.58
C GLY A 29 -0.45 13.10 -39.25
N TYR A 30 -1.48 12.85 -38.42
CA TYR A 30 -2.37 11.69 -38.54
C TYR A 30 -3.75 12.00 -37.90
N GLY A 31 -4.77 12.12 -38.76
CA GLY A 31 -6.23 11.90 -38.58
C GLY A 31 -6.98 12.32 -37.30
N GLU A 32 -7.73 13.42 -37.39
CA GLU A 32 -8.73 13.92 -36.40
C GLU A 32 -9.99 13.04 -36.20
N ALA A 33 -10.07 11.83 -36.75
CA ALA A 33 -11.35 11.09 -36.84
C ALA A 33 -11.62 10.05 -35.74
N SER A 34 -10.67 9.70 -34.86
CA SER A 34 -10.82 8.54 -33.97
C SER A 34 -11.34 8.86 -32.55
N ILE A 35 -11.28 10.12 -32.09
CA ILE A 35 -11.63 10.51 -30.70
C ILE A 35 -13.01 11.19 -30.61
N LEU A 36 -13.53 11.75 -31.71
CA LEU A 36 -14.80 12.50 -31.72
C LEU A 36 -16.06 11.62 -31.73
N LYS A 37 -16.00 10.41 -32.29
CA LYS A 37 -17.13 9.48 -32.35
C LYS A 37 -17.55 8.93 -30.97
N PRO A 38 -16.63 8.53 -30.08
CA PRO A 38 -16.97 8.01 -28.76
C PRO A 38 -17.62 9.04 -27.82
N LEU A 39 -17.20 10.32 -27.89
CA LEU A 39 -17.72 11.39 -27.04
C LEU A 39 -19.16 11.78 -27.41
N ALA A 40 -19.51 11.80 -28.70
CA ALA A 40 -20.88 12.04 -29.15
C ALA A 40 -21.82 10.90 -28.72
N GLN A 41 -21.36 9.65 -28.82
CA GLN A 41 -22.13 8.48 -28.38
C GLN A 41 -22.33 8.42 -26.86
N LEU A 42 -21.42 8.99 -26.07
CA LEU A 42 -21.57 9.12 -24.62
C LEU A 42 -22.60 10.19 -24.25
N ALA A 43 -22.61 11.32 -24.97
CA ALA A 43 -23.60 12.38 -24.77
C ALA A 43 -25.03 11.90 -25.12
N ASP A 44 -25.19 11.21 -26.26
CA ASP A 44 -26.48 10.66 -26.69
C ASP A 44 -27.02 9.61 -25.70
N LYS A 45 -26.13 8.78 -25.12
CA LYS A 45 -26.51 7.78 -24.10
C LYS A 45 -26.83 8.39 -22.74
N ILE A 46 -26.24 9.52 -22.38
CA ILE A 46 -26.60 10.27 -21.16
C ILE A 46 -28.00 10.85 -21.32
N ASP A 47 -28.33 11.40 -22.50
CA ASP A 47 -29.68 11.91 -22.80
C ASP A 47 -30.74 10.79 -22.81
N GLU A 48 -30.43 9.62 -23.39
CA GLU A 48 -31.33 8.45 -23.35
C GLU A 48 -31.51 7.89 -21.93
N ALA A 49 -30.45 7.86 -21.10
CA ALA A 49 -30.51 7.38 -19.73
C ALA A 49 -31.31 8.30 -18.79
N TRP A 50 -31.45 9.58 -19.13
CA TRP A 50 -32.20 10.58 -18.36
C TRP A 50 -33.70 10.61 -18.69
N GLY A 51 -34.16 9.78 -19.62
CA GLY A 51 -35.54 9.29 -19.70
C GLY A 51 -36.63 10.33 -19.40
N GLY A 52 -36.60 11.49 -20.06
CA GLY A 52 -37.70 12.46 -20.06
C GLY A 52 -38.07 13.09 -18.71
N ILE A 53 -37.20 13.04 -17.70
CA ILE A 53 -37.41 13.79 -16.46
C ILE A 53 -36.92 15.22 -16.68
N GLU A 54 -37.83 16.17 -16.86
CA GLU A 54 -37.49 17.60 -16.79
C GLU A 54 -36.89 17.90 -15.40
N PRO A 55 -35.63 18.37 -15.29
CA PRO A 55 -35.06 18.73 -14.00
C PRO A 55 -35.78 19.97 -13.44
N PRO A 56 -36.03 20.06 -12.11
CA PRO A 56 -36.75 21.18 -11.49
C PRO A 56 -35.91 22.48 -11.39
N TYR A 57 -34.87 22.61 -12.20
CA TYR A 57 -33.98 23.77 -12.21
C TYR A 57 -33.76 24.25 -13.66
N LYS A 58 -34.74 24.98 -14.20
CA LYS A 58 -34.55 25.82 -15.39
C LYS A 58 -33.52 26.92 -15.04
N GLY A 59 -32.26 26.70 -15.38
CA GLY A 59 -31.22 27.73 -15.18
C GLY A 59 -29.77 27.33 -15.50
N PHE A 60 -29.42 26.05 -15.52
CA PHE A 60 -28.10 25.58 -15.95
C PHE A 60 -28.23 24.76 -17.23
N ALA A 61 -28.44 25.45 -18.36
CA ALA A 61 -28.12 24.88 -19.66
C ALA A 61 -26.63 24.54 -19.63
N VAL A 62 -26.25 23.27 -19.84
CA VAL A 62 -24.87 22.79 -19.92
C VAL A 62 -24.23 23.32 -21.21
N PRO A 63 -23.34 24.31 -21.19
CA PRO A 63 -22.63 24.77 -22.37
C PRO A 63 -21.14 24.47 -22.12
N CYS A 64 -20.76 23.20 -22.04
CA CYS A 64 -19.35 22.85 -21.83
C CYS A 64 -18.85 21.64 -22.60
N LEU A 65 -19.65 21.02 -23.47
CA LEU A 65 -19.19 19.88 -24.25
C LEU A 65 -19.25 20.05 -25.78
N THR A 66 -19.63 21.23 -26.31
CA THR A 66 -19.73 21.44 -27.77
C THR A 66 -19.13 22.74 -28.32
N THR A 67 -18.39 23.53 -27.54
CA THR A 67 -17.68 24.69 -28.11
C THR A 67 -16.20 24.34 -28.36
N TRP A 68 -15.92 24.01 -29.62
CA TRP A 68 -14.59 23.91 -30.20
C TRP A 68 -13.90 25.28 -30.15
N LEU A 69 -12.92 25.46 -29.26
CA LEU A 69 -12.01 26.61 -29.28
C LEU A 69 -10.58 26.11 -29.02
N PRO A 70 -9.62 26.47 -29.90
CA PRO A 70 -8.23 26.06 -29.74
C PRO A 70 -7.57 26.88 -28.62
N GLY A 71 -6.96 26.21 -27.65
CA GLY A 71 -5.91 26.80 -26.81
C GLY A 71 -6.09 26.77 -25.30
N HIS A 72 -7.29 26.52 -24.76
CA HIS A 72 -7.50 26.47 -23.32
C HIS A 72 -8.61 25.47 -22.99
N ASN A 73 -8.31 24.37 -22.31
CA ASN A 73 -9.20 23.73 -21.30
C ASN A 73 -8.86 22.29 -20.86
N THR A 74 -7.59 21.92 -20.76
CA THR A 74 -7.22 20.74 -19.95
C THR A 74 -7.79 20.85 -18.53
N LYS A 75 -7.84 22.06 -17.95
CA LYS A 75 -8.42 22.31 -16.62
C LYS A 75 -9.92 22.03 -16.52
N ILE A 76 -10.73 22.37 -17.54
CA ILE A 76 -12.19 22.13 -17.51
C ILE A 76 -12.49 20.65 -17.74
N VAL A 77 -11.77 19.98 -18.64
CA VAL A 77 -11.93 18.52 -18.82
C VAL A 77 -11.53 17.76 -17.55
N THR A 78 -10.40 18.11 -16.94
CA THR A 78 -9.99 17.54 -15.64
C THR A 78 -11.01 17.86 -14.54
N PHE A 79 -11.60 19.06 -14.52
CA PHE A 79 -12.65 19.43 -13.58
C PHE A 79 -13.91 18.58 -13.78
N CYS A 80 -14.40 18.45 -15.02
CA CYS A 80 -15.57 17.63 -15.34
C CYS A 80 -15.34 16.15 -15.03
N LEU A 81 -14.17 15.59 -15.34
CA LEU A 81 -13.82 14.21 -14.99
C LEU A 81 -13.73 14.00 -13.47
N ARG A 82 -13.12 14.94 -12.73
CA ARG A 82 -13.12 14.91 -11.25
C ARG A 82 -14.53 15.05 -10.69
N PHE A 83 -15.36 15.90 -11.27
CA PHE A 83 -16.75 16.10 -10.85
C PHE A 83 -17.61 14.86 -11.12
N ILE A 84 -17.44 14.21 -12.27
CA ILE A 84 -18.08 12.94 -12.59
C ILE A 84 -17.59 11.83 -11.64
N LYS A 85 -16.30 11.78 -11.31
CA LYS A 85 -15.74 10.87 -10.29
C LYS A 85 -16.20 11.19 -8.87
N LEU A 86 -16.60 12.42 -8.57
CA LEU A 86 -17.24 12.76 -7.30
C LEU A 86 -18.71 12.32 -7.28
N LEU A 87 -19.36 12.27 -8.44
CA LEU A 87 -20.74 11.81 -8.59
C LEU A 87 -20.86 10.28 -8.68
N TYR A 88 -19.84 9.61 -9.21
CA TYR A 88 -19.70 8.16 -9.25
C TYR A 88 -18.67 7.75 -8.21
N ASN A 89 -19.13 7.17 -7.10
CA ASN A 89 -18.26 6.60 -6.07
C ASN A 89 -17.56 5.35 -6.63
N GLU A 90 -16.58 5.57 -7.51
CA GLU A 90 -15.82 4.50 -8.16
C GLU A 90 -15.04 3.75 -7.08
N PRO A 91 -15.09 2.41 -7.09
CA PRO A 91 -14.29 1.60 -6.19
C PRO A 91 -12.80 1.96 -6.32
N MET A 92 -12.13 2.03 -5.18
CA MET A 92 -10.77 2.51 -5.00
C MET A 92 -9.84 1.36 -4.61
N LYS A 93 -8.52 1.57 -4.73
CA LYS A 93 -7.52 0.53 -4.55
C LYS A 93 -7.15 0.33 -3.08
N VAL A 94 -6.44 -0.76 -2.80
CA VAL A 94 -5.71 -0.96 -1.54
C VAL A 94 -4.28 -0.45 -1.72
N GLY A 95 -3.90 0.55 -0.93
CA GLY A 95 -2.53 1.03 -0.84
C GLY A 95 -1.71 0.19 0.13
N ILE A 96 -0.47 -0.13 -0.22
CA ILE A 96 0.49 -0.82 0.64
C ILE A 96 1.74 0.04 0.68
N PHE A 97 2.10 0.53 1.87
CA PHE A 97 3.23 1.40 2.07
C PHE A 97 4.38 0.70 2.81
N ASP A 98 5.60 0.82 2.29
CA ASP A 98 6.82 0.41 2.96
C ASP A 98 7.91 1.49 2.85
N SER A 99 8.88 1.48 3.75
CA SER A 99 10.01 2.42 3.70
C SER A 99 11.02 2.11 2.59
N GLY A 100 10.90 0.97 1.90
CA GLY A 100 11.81 0.57 0.85
C GLY A 100 11.19 -0.51 -0.03
N LEU A 101 11.95 -1.55 -0.38
CA LEU A 101 11.46 -2.69 -1.15
C LEU A 101 11.06 -3.90 -0.29
N GLY A 102 11.41 -3.91 1.01
CA GLY A 102 11.14 -5.07 1.87
C GLY A 102 9.65 -5.42 1.95
N GLY A 103 8.78 -4.41 1.83
CA GLY A 103 7.33 -4.60 1.79
C GLY A 103 6.81 -5.35 0.56
N LEU A 104 7.61 -5.58 -0.48
CA LEU A 104 7.21 -6.37 -1.64
C LEU A 104 6.87 -7.82 -1.27
N PHE A 105 7.55 -8.43 -0.31
CA PHE A 105 7.22 -9.79 0.16
C PHE A 105 5.84 -9.86 0.78
N LEU A 106 5.48 -8.89 1.62
CA LEU A 106 4.14 -8.82 2.18
C LEU A 106 3.11 -8.52 1.09
N THR A 107 3.44 -7.61 0.17
CA THR A 107 2.56 -7.26 -0.96
C THR A 107 2.26 -8.50 -1.80
N LYS A 108 3.28 -9.30 -2.10
CA LYS A 108 3.13 -10.58 -2.79
C LYS A 108 2.15 -11.49 -2.05
N ALA A 109 2.41 -11.76 -0.77
CA ALA A 109 1.57 -12.63 0.05
C ALA A 109 0.10 -12.14 0.14
N ILE A 110 -0.11 -10.83 0.24
CA ILE A 110 -1.45 -10.22 0.19
C ILE A 110 -2.10 -10.47 -1.17
N THR A 111 -1.40 -10.17 -2.27
CA THR A 111 -1.96 -10.30 -3.64
C THR A 111 -2.19 -11.75 -4.07
N GLU A 112 -1.51 -12.73 -3.46
CA GLU A 112 -1.76 -14.16 -3.66
C GLU A 112 -2.99 -14.63 -2.87
N THR A 113 -3.19 -14.10 -1.66
CA THR A 113 -4.33 -14.45 -0.80
C THR A 113 -5.63 -13.77 -1.23
N LEU A 114 -5.52 -12.54 -1.73
CA LEU A 114 -6.63 -11.66 -2.11
C LEU A 114 -6.42 -11.13 -3.54
N PRO A 115 -6.37 -12.01 -4.56
CA PRO A 115 -5.98 -11.64 -5.92
C PRO A 115 -7.01 -10.78 -6.66
N GLU A 116 -8.24 -10.71 -6.15
CA GLU A 116 -9.32 -9.98 -6.82
C GLU A 116 -9.15 -8.46 -6.73
N TYR A 117 -8.53 -7.92 -5.68
CA TYR A 117 -8.46 -6.47 -5.46
C TYR A 117 -7.40 -5.79 -6.33
N ASP A 118 -7.59 -4.49 -6.56
CA ASP A 118 -6.55 -3.64 -7.15
C ASP A 118 -5.65 -3.05 -6.06
N TYR A 119 -4.34 -3.02 -6.33
CA TYR A 119 -3.31 -2.62 -5.37
C TYR A 119 -2.41 -1.51 -5.89
N ILE A 120 -1.99 -0.64 -4.99
CA ILE A 120 -0.85 0.25 -5.17
C ILE A 120 0.19 -0.08 -4.10
N TYR A 121 1.37 -0.52 -4.52
CA TYR A 121 2.54 -0.54 -3.66
C TYR A 121 3.26 0.80 -3.75
N LEU A 122 3.70 1.34 -2.61
CA LEU A 122 4.56 2.49 -2.52
C LEU A 122 5.75 2.21 -1.60
N GLY A 123 6.95 2.20 -2.16
CA GLY A 123 8.20 2.12 -1.43
C GLY A 123 8.90 3.48 -1.35
N ASP A 124 9.10 4.01 -0.14
CA ASP A 124 9.85 5.27 0.05
C ASP A 124 11.38 5.08 0.00
N THR A 125 11.86 4.52 -1.10
CA THR A 125 13.26 4.12 -1.29
C THR A 125 14.25 5.29 -1.18
N LYS A 126 13.85 6.52 -1.49
CA LYS A 126 14.68 7.73 -1.32
C LYS A 126 15.05 8.01 0.14
N ASN A 127 14.20 7.64 1.08
CA ASN A 127 14.37 7.95 2.50
C ASN A 127 14.72 6.72 3.36
N LEU A 128 14.98 5.56 2.74
CA LEU A 128 15.42 4.37 3.46
C LEU A 128 16.79 4.58 4.15
N PRO A 129 17.08 3.93 5.28
CA PRO A 129 16.16 3.14 6.11
C PRO A 129 15.40 4.02 7.13
N TYR A 130 14.19 3.58 7.51
CA TYR A 130 13.43 4.25 8.58
C TYR A 130 13.88 3.84 9.98
N GLY A 131 14.45 2.64 10.13
CA GLY A 131 14.75 2.01 11.43
C GLY A 131 15.64 2.81 12.38
N ASN A 132 16.46 3.74 11.86
CA ASN A 132 17.39 4.55 12.66
C ASN A 132 17.00 6.04 12.71
N ARG A 133 15.80 6.39 12.21
CA ARG A 133 15.29 7.78 12.18
C ARG A 133 14.49 8.09 13.46
N SER A 134 14.36 9.38 13.76
CA SER A 134 13.51 9.83 14.88
C SER A 134 12.03 9.54 14.61
N ARG A 135 11.23 9.46 15.69
CA ARG A 135 9.78 9.27 15.61
C ARG A 135 9.11 10.34 14.75
N GLU A 136 9.54 11.60 14.90
CA GLU A 136 9.00 12.74 14.16
C GLU A 136 9.29 12.62 12.66
N ALA A 137 10.53 12.28 12.29
CA ALA A 137 10.88 12.08 10.88
C ALA A 137 10.11 10.91 10.27
N VAL A 138 10.01 9.77 10.98
CA VAL A 138 9.21 8.62 10.51
C VAL A 138 7.73 9.00 10.35
N TYR A 139 7.18 9.77 11.28
CA TYR A 139 5.81 10.26 11.19
C TYR A 139 5.60 11.13 9.95
N GLU A 140 6.43 12.16 9.74
CA GLU A 140 6.29 13.09 8.61
C GLU A 140 6.39 12.37 7.27
N LEU A 141 7.36 11.47 7.12
CA LEU A 141 7.52 10.70 5.88
C LEU A 141 6.35 9.73 5.64
N THR A 142 5.87 9.05 6.70
CA THR A 142 4.71 8.15 6.60
C THR A 142 3.42 8.93 6.30
N GLU A 143 3.25 10.11 6.90
CA GLU A 143 2.11 10.99 6.63
C GLU A 143 2.07 11.40 5.15
N ALA A 144 3.22 11.83 4.60
CA ALA A 144 3.34 12.21 3.20
C ALA A 144 3.02 11.03 2.25
N ALA A 145 3.53 9.84 2.56
CA ALA A 145 3.28 8.64 1.77
C ALA A 145 1.81 8.20 1.80
N VAL A 146 1.19 8.24 2.99
CA VAL A 146 -0.23 7.94 3.16
C VAL A 146 -1.09 8.96 2.40
N ASP A 147 -0.77 10.25 2.52
CA ASP A 147 -1.44 11.32 1.76
C ASP A 147 -1.36 11.07 0.25
N TYR A 148 -0.18 10.69 -0.25
CA TYR A 148 0.01 10.34 -1.65
C TYR A 148 -0.87 9.16 -2.09
N LEU A 149 -0.86 8.05 -1.36
CA LEU A 149 -1.68 6.87 -1.69
C LEU A 149 -3.17 7.21 -1.73
N PHE A 150 -3.61 7.99 -0.75
CA PHE A 150 -4.96 8.51 -0.66
C PHE A 150 -5.32 9.44 -1.83
N ARG A 151 -4.41 10.31 -2.29
CA ARG A 151 -4.64 11.14 -3.47
C ARG A 151 -4.58 10.35 -4.79
N ASN A 152 -3.98 9.16 -4.77
CA ASN A 152 -3.91 8.22 -5.88
C ASN A 152 -4.91 7.07 -5.76
N ASP A 153 -6.13 7.39 -5.32
CA ASP A 153 -7.28 6.49 -5.33
C ASP A 153 -7.16 5.24 -4.46
N CYS A 154 -6.46 5.32 -3.32
CA CYS A 154 -6.54 4.28 -2.29
C CYS A 154 -7.63 4.60 -1.24
N GLU A 155 -8.49 3.62 -0.92
CA GLU A 155 -9.51 3.75 0.15
C GLU A 155 -8.97 3.25 1.49
N LEU A 156 -8.15 2.20 1.41
CA LEU A 156 -7.52 1.52 2.51
C LEU A 156 -6.01 1.54 2.30
N VAL A 157 -5.23 1.96 3.31
CA VAL A 157 -3.77 1.90 3.28
C VAL A 157 -3.26 0.94 4.35
N ILE A 158 -2.37 0.02 3.96
CA ILE A 158 -1.68 -0.92 4.84
C ILE A 158 -0.23 -0.43 5.02
N LEU A 159 0.17 -0.12 6.25
CA LEU A 159 1.56 0.19 6.58
C LEU A 159 2.35 -1.12 6.75
N ALA A 160 2.93 -1.63 5.66
CA ALA A 160 3.74 -2.84 5.65
C ALA A 160 5.02 -2.70 6.48
N CYS A 161 5.62 -1.50 6.49
CA CYS A 161 6.81 -1.21 7.29
C CYS A 161 6.50 -1.26 8.80
N ASN A 162 7.19 -2.13 9.53
CA ASN A 162 7.05 -2.27 10.98
C ASN A 162 7.40 -0.97 11.71
N THR A 163 8.49 -0.30 11.31
CA THR A 163 8.91 0.97 11.93
C THR A 163 7.86 2.06 11.73
N ALA A 164 7.29 2.18 10.52
CA ALA A 164 6.21 3.13 10.22
C ALA A 164 4.94 2.79 11.03
N SER A 165 4.56 1.52 11.06
CA SER A 165 3.43 1.05 11.89
C SER A 165 3.63 1.35 13.37
N ALA A 166 4.83 1.13 13.90
CA ALA A 166 5.16 1.33 15.30
C ALA A 166 5.18 2.80 15.73
N LEU A 167 5.71 3.69 14.87
CA LEU A 167 5.98 5.07 15.23
C LEU A 167 4.93 6.07 14.73
N ALA A 168 4.20 5.76 13.66
CA ALA A 168 3.31 6.72 13.01
C ALA A 168 1.82 6.35 13.08
N LEU A 169 1.45 5.06 13.00
CA LEU A 169 0.06 4.61 12.78
C LEU A 169 -0.96 5.24 13.74
N ARG A 170 -0.71 5.15 15.06
CA ARG A 170 -1.66 5.62 16.08
C ARG A 170 -1.91 7.12 15.97
N LYS A 171 -0.87 7.90 15.68
CA LYS A 171 -0.98 9.36 15.50
C LYS A 171 -1.73 9.68 14.20
N LEU A 172 -1.41 8.98 13.10
CA LEU A 172 -2.11 9.14 11.83
C LEU A 172 -3.61 8.87 11.96
N GLN A 173 -3.99 7.76 12.61
CA GLN A 173 -5.39 7.39 12.81
C GLN A 173 -6.16 8.39 13.70
N ARG A 174 -5.51 8.99 14.70
CA ARG A 174 -6.16 9.89 15.66
C ARG A 174 -6.19 11.35 15.23
N GLU A 175 -5.17 11.82 14.52
CA GLU A 175 -4.96 13.25 14.28
C GLU A 175 -5.08 13.64 12.81
N TYR A 176 -4.54 12.82 11.90
CA TYR A 176 -4.48 13.12 10.47
C TYR A 176 -5.74 12.62 9.75
N LEU A 177 -6.05 11.32 9.88
CA LEU A 177 -7.13 10.65 9.16
C LEU A 177 -8.50 11.34 9.37
N PRO A 178 -8.94 11.71 10.59
CA PRO A 178 -10.24 12.35 10.80
C PRO A 178 -10.35 13.75 10.16
N LYS A 179 -9.22 14.44 9.94
CA LYS A 179 -9.20 15.80 9.38
C LYS A 179 -9.12 15.80 7.85
N HIS A 180 -8.38 14.85 7.28
CA HIS A 180 -8.06 14.86 5.85
C HIS A 180 -8.87 13.83 5.05
N PHE A 181 -9.13 12.65 5.63
CA PHE A 181 -9.77 11.54 4.94
C PHE A 181 -10.67 10.71 5.90
N PRO A 182 -11.76 11.30 6.44
CA PRO A 182 -12.54 10.71 7.53
C PRO A 182 -13.19 9.36 7.19
N ASP A 183 -13.46 9.11 5.90
CA ASP A 183 -14.10 7.88 5.42
C ASP A 183 -13.11 6.77 5.04
N ARG A 184 -11.81 7.06 5.08
CA ARG A 184 -10.73 6.13 4.70
C ARG A 184 -10.17 5.41 5.91
N LYS A 185 -9.35 4.38 5.67
CA LYS A 185 -8.72 3.60 6.74
C LYS A 185 -7.22 3.42 6.51
N ILE A 186 -6.50 3.38 7.63
CA ILE A 186 -5.09 3.00 7.69
C ILE A 186 -4.99 1.83 8.65
N LEU A 187 -4.40 0.72 8.23
CA LEU A 187 -4.09 -0.45 9.05
C LEU A 187 -2.57 -0.62 9.13
N GLY A 188 -2.10 -1.28 10.19
CA GLY A 188 -0.68 -1.64 10.32
C GLY A 188 -0.51 -3.12 10.62
N VAL A 189 0.74 -3.56 10.61
CA VAL A 189 1.10 -4.99 10.70
C VAL A 189 1.37 -5.49 12.12
N LEU A 190 1.57 -4.59 13.08
CA LEU A 190 1.93 -4.95 14.46
C LEU A 190 0.81 -5.69 15.20
N ILE A 191 -0.43 -5.20 15.13
CA ILE A 191 -1.57 -5.81 15.83
C ILE A 191 -1.84 -7.25 15.35
N PRO A 192 -1.95 -7.53 14.03
CA PRO A 192 -2.06 -8.89 13.52
C PRO A 192 -0.97 -9.84 14.06
N MET A 193 0.28 -9.36 14.10
CA MET A 193 1.43 -10.13 14.57
C MET A 193 1.40 -10.37 16.07
N ALA A 194 1.00 -9.38 16.86
CA ALA A 194 0.82 -9.50 18.31
C ALA A 194 -0.32 -10.48 18.67
N GLU A 195 -1.44 -10.42 17.94
CA GLU A 195 -2.52 -11.40 18.08
C GLU A 195 -2.05 -12.81 17.76
N ALA A 196 -1.36 -13.00 16.63
CA ALA A 196 -0.83 -14.30 16.23
C ALA A 196 0.16 -14.86 17.27
N ALA A 197 0.94 -14.00 17.93
CA ALA A 197 1.84 -14.41 19.01
C ALA A 197 1.09 -14.82 20.27
N ALA A 198 0.10 -14.05 20.68
CA ALA A 198 -0.73 -14.39 21.84
C ALA A 198 -1.54 -15.68 21.62
N GLU A 199 -2.01 -15.94 20.39
CA GLU A 199 -2.71 -17.16 20.01
C GLU A 199 -1.86 -18.44 20.22
N LYS A 200 -0.52 -18.32 20.20
CA LYS A 200 0.40 -19.45 20.46
C LYS A 200 0.40 -19.90 21.92
N ARG A 201 -0.04 -19.05 22.85
CA ARG A 201 0.00 -19.30 24.30
C ARG A 201 1.42 -19.64 24.81
N SER A 202 2.42 -19.02 24.20
CA SER A 202 3.81 -19.04 24.63
C SER A 202 3.96 -18.48 26.04
N ARG A 203 4.91 -18.99 26.82
CA ARG A 203 5.33 -18.40 28.10
C ARG A 203 6.21 -17.18 27.87
N SER A 204 7.00 -17.21 26.79
CA SER A 204 7.89 -16.14 26.38
C SER A 204 7.79 -15.84 24.88
N ILE A 205 7.79 -14.56 24.53
CA ILE A 205 7.74 -14.06 23.15
C ILE A 205 8.98 -13.19 22.91
N GLY A 206 9.79 -13.57 21.93
CA GLY A 206 10.88 -12.79 21.40
C GLY A 206 10.40 -11.83 20.30
N VAL A 207 10.98 -10.64 20.21
CA VAL A 207 10.76 -9.71 19.10
C VAL A 207 12.11 -9.28 18.54
N LEU A 208 12.37 -9.64 17.29
CA LEU A 208 13.53 -9.17 16.55
C LEU A 208 13.09 -8.03 15.63
N GLY A 209 13.68 -6.84 15.75
CA GLY A 209 13.22 -5.68 14.97
C GLY A 209 14.31 -4.65 14.69
N THR A 210 13.93 -3.61 13.95
CA THR A 210 14.77 -2.40 13.84
C THR A 210 14.85 -1.67 15.17
N VAL A 211 15.86 -0.80 15.35
CA VAL A 211 15.99 0.05 16.55
C VAL A 211 14.70 0.82 16.81
N GLY A 212 14.18 1.53 15.80
CA GLY A 212 12.92 2.29 15.92
C GLY A 212 11.71 1.42 16.26
N THR A 213 11.62 0.19 15.74
CA THR A 213 10.55 -0.74 16.12
C THR A 213 10.66 -1.14 17.60
N ILE A 214 11.85 -1.54 18.04
CA ILE A 214 12.07 -2.09 19.39
C ILE A 214 11.96 -1.01 20.46
N GLU A 215 12.57 0.16 20.23
CA GLU A 215 12.53 1.31 21.14
C GLU A 215 11.15 1.96 21.22
N SER A 216 10.27 1.76 20.22
CA SER A 216 8.90 2.25 20.29
C SER A 216 8.09 1.62 21.43
N GLY A 217 8.45 0.40 21.85
CA GLY A 217 7.66 -0.41 22.78
C GLY A 217 6.30 -0.89 22.23
N ALA A 218 6.02 -0.69 20.93
CA ALA A 218 4.70 -0.94 20.36
C ALA A 218 4.31 -2.43 20.42
N PHE A 219 5.23 -3.36 20.14
CA PHE A 219 4.94 -4.80 20.31
C PHE A 219 4.66 -5.16 21.77
N ILE A 220 5.41 -4.60 22.72
CA ILE A 220 5.14 -4.79 24.16
C ILE A 220 3.73 -4.29 24.49
N GLU A 221 3.35 -3.09 24.03
CA GLU A 221 2.02 -2.53 24.26
C GLU A 221 0.92 -3.42 23.68
N GLU A 222 1.04 -3.84 22.41
CA GLU A 222 0.00 -4.64 21.75
C GLU A 222 -0.11 -6.06 22.31
N ILE A 223 1.01 -6.73 22.60
CA ILE A 223 0.99 -8.08 23.18
C ILE A 223 0.37 -8.05 24.58
N ARG A 224 0.75 -7.07 25.43
CA ARG A 224 0.24 -6.98 26.82
C ARG A 224 -1.24 -6.63 26.90
N LYS A 225 -1.84 -6.05 25.87
CA LYS A 225 -3.29 -5.86 25.78
C LYS A 225 -4.04 -7.21 25.71
N ILE A 226 -3.38 -8.25 25.20
CA ILE A 226 -3.96 -9.58 24.97
C ILE A 226 -3.53 -10.55 26.07
N ASP A 227 -2.23 -10.63 26.37
CA ASP A 227 -1.65 -11.41 27.45
C ASP A 227 -0.77 -10.53 28.35
N PRO A 228 -1.30 -10.03 29.48
CA PRO A 228 -0.55 -9.17 30.38
C PRO A 228 0.63 -9.84 31.11
N ASN A 229 0.66 -11.18 31.16
CA ASN A 229 1.61 -11.93 32.00
C ASN A 229 2.73 -12.62 31.20
N VAL A 230 2.65 -12.62 29.87
CA VAL A 230 3.68 -13.21 29.01
C VAL A 230 5.02 -12.49 29.16
N GLU A 231 6.11 -13.24 29.20
CA GLU A 231 7.46 -12.67 29.16
C GLU A 231 7.74 -12.16 27.75
N ILE A 232 8.20 -10.92 27.62
CA ILE A 232 8.51 -10.33 26.31
C ILE A 232 9.97 -9.89 26.31
N ILE A 233 10.74 -10.46 25.37
CA ILE A 233 12.14 -10.13 25.16
C ILE A 233 12.25 -9.47 23.80
N GLN A 234 12.88 -8.30 23.72
CA GLN A 234 13.04 -7.57 22.47
C GLN A 234 14.53 -7.39 22.17
N ASN A 235 14.93 -7.57 20.92
CA ASN A 235 16.28 -7.27 20.49
C ASN A 235 16.29 -6.50 19.16
N ALA A 236 17.11 -5.45 19.11
CA ALA A 236 17.28 -4.63 17.91
C ALA A 236 18.43 -5.17 17.04
N ALA A 237 18.17 -5.30 15.74
CA ALA A 237 19.12 -5.86 14.78
C ALA A 237 19.43 -4.88 13.63
N PRO A 238 20.09 -3.74 13.91
CA PRO A 238 20.29 -2.64 12.96
C PRO A 238 21.12 -3.01 11.73
N LEU A 239 21.99 -4.02 11.83
CA LEU A 239 22.85 -4.43 10.71
C LEU A 239 22.18 -5.39 9.72
N LEU A 240 21.02 -5.99 10.07
CA LEU A 240 20.41 -7.00 9.19
C LEU A 240 19.85 -6.40 7.90
N VAL A 241 19.13 -5.27 7.97
CA VAL A 241 18.57 -4.60 6.77
C VAL A 241 19.66 -4.26 5.74
N PRO A 242 20.75 -3.54 6.09
CA PRO A 242 21.79 -3.24 5.12
C PRO A 242 22.50 -4.48 4.60
N LEU A 243 22.66 -5.55 5.39
CA LEU A 243 23.23 -6.82 4.90
C LEU A 243 22.32 -7.49 3.86
N ILE A 244 21.02 -7.52 4.11
CA ILE A 244 20.03 -8.15 3.22
C ILE A 244 19.98 -7.39 1.88
N GLU A 245 19.92 -6.06 1.92
CA GLU A 245 19.82 -5.26 0.71
C GLU A 245 21.10 -5.32 -0.13
N ASN A 246 22.28 -5.38 0.50
CA ASN A 246 23.58 -5.35 -0.21
C ASN A 246 24.16 -6.74 -0.53
N ASN A 247 23.32 -7.79 -0.62
CA ASN A 247 23.75 -9.16 -0.90
C ASN A 247 24.85 -9.68 0.07
N GLY A 248 24.87 -9.18 1.31
CA GLY A 248 25.91 -9.45 2.31
C GLY A 248 25.63 -10.68 3.18
N MET A 249 24.70 -11.55 2.79
CA MET A 249 24.25 -12.67 3.61
C MET A 249 25.34 -13.72 3.88
N GLU A 250 26.39 -13.78 3.06
CA GLU A 250 27.56 -14.63 3.31
C GLU A 250 28.29 -14.28 4.62
N TRP A 251 28.20 -13.04 5.11
CA TRP A 251 28.83 -12.58 6.35
C TRP A 251 27.85 -12.50 7.54
N SER A 252 26.60 -12.95 7.35
CA SER A 252 25.51 -12.73 8.33
C SER A 252 25.60 -13.61 9.58
N ASN A 253 26.22 -14.79 9.52
CA ASN A 253 26.20 -15.78 10.60
C ASN A 253 26.60 -15.24 11.99
N PRO A 254 27.77 -14.58 12.18
CA PRO A 254 28.12 -14.05 13.50
C PRO A 254 27.17 -12.94 13.97
N ILE A 255 26.60 -12.17 13.04
CA ILE A 255 25.69 -11.05 13.31
C ILE A 255 24.32 -11.58 13.72
N LEU A 256 23.81 -12.59 13.02
CA LEU A 256 22.57 -13.30 13.37
C LEU A 256 22.70 -13.95 14.74
N LYS A 257 23.81 -14.64 15.01
CA LYS A 257 24.05 -15.25 16.31
C LYS A 257 23.99 -14.22 17.44
N GLU A 258 24.69 -13.10 17.31
CA GLU A 258 24.68 -12.02 18.30
C GLU A 258 23.26 -11.49 18.57
N TYR A 259 22.46 -11.29 17.50
CA TYR A 259 21.11 -10.78 17.64
C TYR A 259 20.08 -11.81 18.12
N LEU A 260 20.31 -13.09 17.88
CA LEU A 260 19.38 -14.16 18.26
C LEU A 260 19.70 -14.77 19.62
N ASP A 261 20.94 -14.69 20.11
CA ASP A 261 21.35 -15.22 21.43
C ASP A 261 20.41 -14.74 22.57
N PRO A 262 20.03 -13.44 22.66
CA PRO A 262 19.08 -12.98 23.68
C PRO A 262 17.67 -13.54 23.54
N LEU A 263 17.28 -13.97 22.33
CA LEU A 263 15.95 -14.47 22.00
C LEU A 263 15.87 -16.00 21.96
N ARG A 264 17.01 -16.69 22.10
CA ARG A 264 17.12 -18.14 21.88
C ARG A 264 16.15 -18.98 22.71
N ASN A 265 15.86 -18.55 23.94
CA ASN A 265 14.98 -19.27 24.86
C ASN A 265 13.52 -18.81 24.77
N ALA A 266 13.16 -17.98 23.78
CA ALA A 266 11.78 -17.60 23.56
C ALA A 266 11.00 -18.75 22.92
N ASP A 267 9.79 -19.04 23.40
CA ASP A 267 8.94 -20.08 22.80
C ASP A 267 8.47 -19.68 21.38
N SER A 268 8.33 -18.38 21.13
CA SER A 268 8.02 -17.83 19.80
C SER A 268 8.79 -16.55 19.53
N ILE A 269 9.08 -16.26 18.26
CA ILE A 269 9.80 -15.05 17.84
C ILE A 269 9.02 -14.34 16.73
N ILE A 270 8.70 -13.07 16.98
CA ILE A 270 8.15 -12.14 16.00
C ILE A 270 9.28 -11.55 15.17
N LEU A 271 9.16 -11.67 13.84
CA LEU A 271 10.01 -10.96 12.88
C LEU A 271 9.43 -9.56 12.61
N GLY A 272 9.85 -8.58 13.42
CA GLY A 272 9.38 -7.18 13.42
C GLY A 272 10.06 -6.27 12.40
N CYS A 273 10.39 -6.79 11.23
CA CYS A 273 10.90 -6.06 10.08
C CYS A 273 10.52 -6.78 8.79
N THR A 274 10.19 -6.05 7.72
CA THR A 274 9.78 -6.61 6.43
C THR A 274 10.88 -7.47 5.80
N HIS A 275 12.15 -7.05 5.94
CA HIS A 275 13.29 -7.79 5.43
C HIS A 275 13.55 -9.12 6.14
N TYR A 276 13.10 -9.30 7.39
CA TYR A 276 13.45 -10.51 8.15
C TYR A 276 12.68 -11.73 7.64
N SER A 277 11.54 -11.54 6.98
CA SER A 277 10.83 -12.58 6.24
C SER A 277 11.68 -13.20 5.13
N ILE A 278 12.57 -12.40 4.51
CA ILE A 278 13.43 -12.80 3.40
C ILE A 278 14.47 -13.81 3.89
N ILE A 279 14.99 -13.59 5.09
CA ILE A 279 16.06 -14.39 5.69
C ILE A 279 15.56 -15.33 6.79
N ARG A 280 14.27 -15.70 6.71
CA ARG A 280 13.63 -16.57 7.70
C ARG A 280 14.40 -17.88 7.86
N GLY A 281 14.79 -18.52 6.76
CA GLY A 281 15.52 -19.78 6.79
C GLY A 281 16.88 -19.64 7.47
N GLU A 282 17.57 -18.53 7.26
CA GLU A 282 18.84 -18.20 7.92
C GLU A 282 18.65 -18.01 9.41
N ILE A 283 17.58 -17.33 9.85
CA ILE A 283 17.23 -17.12 11.25
C ILE A 283 16.90 -18.45 11.93
N GLU A 284 16.07 -19.29 11.31
CA GLU A 284 15.64 -20.58 11.85
C GLU A 284 16.83 -21.52 12.14
N ARG A 285 17.92 -21.44 11.37
CA ARG A 285 19.15 -22.24 11.64
C ARG A 285 19.85 -21.92 12.96
N PHE A 286 19.57 -20.79 13.58
CA PHE A 286 20.16 -20.39 14.87
C PHE A 286 19.23 -20.65 16.06
N LEU A 287 18.01 -21.13 15.81
CA LEU A 287 16.99 -21.36 16.81
C LEU A 287 16.74 -22.85 16.98
N ASP A 288 16.22 -23.23 18.13
CA ASP A 288 15.79 -24.62 18.37
C ASP A 288 14.52 -24.91 17.54
N GLU A 289 14.34 -26.14 17.05
CA GLU A 289 13.23 -26.51 16.13
C GLU A 289 11.82 -26.25 16.71
N GLU A 290 11.71 -26.14 18.04
CA GLU A 290 10.46 -25.88 18.75
C GLU A 290 10.06 -24.39 18.74
N VAL A 291 11.00 -23.48 18.44
CA VAL A 291 10.77 -22.03 18.43
C VAL A 291 9.84 -21.65 17.28
N GLN A 292 8.71 -21.04 17.62
CA GLN A 292 7.72 -20.66 16.62
C GLN A 292 8.01 -19.29 16.02
N ILE A 293 8.39 -19.27 14.74
CA ILE A 293 8.53 -18.02 13.99
C ILE A 293 7.16 -17.46 13.60
N ILE A 294 6.98 -16.18 13.87
CA ILE A 294 5.80 -15.41 13.50
C ILE A 294 6.25 -14.35 12.50
N CYS A 295 5.72 -14.45 11.30
CA CYS A 295 6.11 -13.63 10.15
C CYS A 295 4.90 -12.90 9.58
N GLN A 296 5.06 -11.63 9.22
CA GLN A 296 3.94 -10.81 8.71
C GLN A 296 3.38 -11.33 7.39
N THR A 297 4.21 -11.99 6.56
CA THR A 297 3.79 -12.62 5.31
C THR A 297 2.80 -13.76 5.54
N ASP A 298 2.86 -14.42 6.70
CA ASP A 298 2.02 -15.57 7.02
C ASP A 298 0.71 -15.13 7.70
N VAL A 299 0.75 -14.00 8.40
CA VAL A 299 -0.33 -13.55 9.30
C VAL A 299 -1.20 -12.47 8.66
N VAL A 300 -0.58 -11.44 8.09
CA VAL A 300 -1.29 -10.23 7.65
C VAL A 300 -2.26 -10.48 6.49
N PRO A 301 -1.96 -11.29 5.46
CA PRO A 301 -2.91 -11.53 4.37
C PRO A 301 -4.25 -12.09 4.85
N GLU A 302 -4.20 -13.09 5.74
CA GLU A 302 -5.38 -13.72 6.29
C GLU A 302 -6.14 -12.79 7.24
N LYS A 303 -5.42 -12.02 8.07
CA LYS A 303 -6.05 -11.00 8.94
C LYS A 303 -6.68 -9.87 8.13
N LEU A 304 -6.12 -9.48 6.99
CA LEU A 304 -6.73 -8.53 6.06
C LEU A 304 -8.02 -9.09 5.45
N ARG A 305 -8.01 -10.36 5.01
CA ARG A 305 -9.21 -11.05 4.53
C ARG A 305 -10.33 -11.05 5.57
N GLN A 306 -9.99 -11.39 6.81
CA GLN A 306 -10.93 -11.37 7.94
C GLN A 306 -11.45 -9.96 8.21
N TYR A 307 -10.58 -8.94 8.18
CA TYR A 307 -10.98 -7.56 8.32
C TYR A 307 -12.00 -7.15 7.25
N LEU A 308 -11.75 -7.43 5.97
CA LEU A 308 -12.67 -7.08 4.88
C LEU A 308 -14.02 -7.82 4.97
N ASN A 309 -14.00 -9.11 5.34
CA ASN A 309 -15.23 -9.88 5.58
C ASN A 309 -16.08 -9.29 6.73
N ASN A 310 -15.42 -8.78 7.77
CA ASN A 310 -16.09 -8.17 8.91
C ASN A 310 -16.55 -6.72 8.65
N HIS A 311 -16.08 -6.11 7.56
CA HIS A 311 -16.38 -4.72 7.17
C HIS A 311 -16.85 -4.69 5.70
N PRO A 312 -18.03 -5.26 5.38
CA PRO A 312 -18.54 -5.30 4.01
C PRO A 312 -18.74 -3.90 3.39
N GLU A 313 -18.91 -2.86 4.22
CA GLU A 313 -18.96 -1.47 3.77
C GLU A 313 -17.59 -0.94 3.29
N MET A 314 -16.49 -1.48 3.80
CA MET A 314 -15.15 -1.20 3.30
C MET A 314 -14.87 -2.00 2.03
N ASP A 315 -15.20 -3.31 2.05
CA ASP A 315 -15.05 -4.19 0.89
C ASP A 315 -15.77 -3.66 -0.36
N ALA A 316 -17.00 -3.16 -0.20
CA ALA A 316 -17.80 -2.63 -1.30
C ALA A 316 -17.20 -1.38 -1.97
N LYS A 317 -16.28 -0.68 -1.30
CA LYS A 317 -15.56 0.47 -1.86
C LYS A 317 -14.27 0.09 -2.55
N LEU A 318 -13.84 -1.18 -2.47
CA LEU A 318 -12.58 -1.61 -3.08
C LEU A 318 -12.79 -2.12 -4.50
N SER A 319 -11.94 -1.68 -5.42
CA SER A 319 -11.98 -2.14 -6.81
C SER A 319 -11.41 -3.56 -6.94
N LYS A 320 -12.06 -4.38 -7.78
CA LYS A 320 -11.80 -5.82 -7.89
C LYS A 320 -11.43 -6.26 -9.32
N ASN A 321 -10.36 -5.69 -9.88
CA ASN A 321 -9.88 -6.03 -11.23
C ASN A 321 -8.54 -6.79 -11.23
N GLY A 322 -7.92 -6.99 -10.07
CA GLY A 322 -6.61 -7.65 -9.93
C GLY A 322 -5.41 -6.84 -10.41
N ASN A 323 -5.56 -5.52 -10.65
CA ASN A 323 -4.48 -4.65 -11.11
C ASN A 323 -3.48 -4.37 -10.00
N ARG A 324 -2.19 -4.25 -10.36
CA ARG A 324 -1.09 -4.01 -9.42
C ARG A 324 -0.19 -2.93 -9.98
N ASN A 325 0.01 -1.85 -9.23
CA ASN A 325 0.94 -0.77 -9.58
C ASN A 325 2.02 -0.67 -8.50
N PHE A 326 3.28 -0.50 -8.91
CA PHE A 326 4.42 -0.44 -8.00
C PHE A 326 5.15 0.88 -8.16
N PHE A 327 5.08 1.71 -7.13
CA PHE A 327 5.71 3.02 -7.10
C PHE A 327 6.88 3.04 -6.11
N VAL A 328 7.92 3.77 -6.48
CA VAL A 328 9.09 4.02 -5.62
C VAL A 328 9.53 5.48 -5.71
N THR A 329 10.16 6.01 -4.66
CA THR A 329 10.64 7.40 -4.63
C THR A 329 12.07 7.59 -5.15
N ASP A 330 12.79 6.49 -5.37
CA ASP A 330 14.08 6.42 -6.06
C ASP A 330 14.25 5.07 -6.76
N ILE A 331 14.98 5.04 -7.88
CA ILE A 331 15.28 3.84 -8.67
C ILE A 331 16.79 3.67 -8.83
N THR A 332 17.30 2.53 -8.40
CA THR A 332 18.69 2.11 -8.59
C THR A 332 18.72 0.79 -9.38
N THR A 333 19.87 0.45 -9.97
CA THR A 333 20.07 -0.87 -10.63
C THR A 333 19.74 -2.01 -9.68
N GLN A 334 20.17 -1.90 -8.42
CA GLN A 334 19.90 -2.88 -7.38
C GLN A 334 18.40 -3.05 -7.10
N PHE A 335 17.62 -1.97 -7.09
CA PHE A 335 16.17 -2.07 -6.91
C PHE A 335 15.48 -2.77 -8.09
N LEU A 336 15.93 -2.52 -9.32
CA LEU A 336 15.43 -3.19 -10.51
C LEU A 336 15.77 -4.70 -10.51
N GLU A 337 16.90 -5.10 -9.91
CA GLU A 337 17.28 -6.50 -9.75
C GLU A 337 16.53 -7.20 -8.60
N LEU A 338 16.34 -6.53 -7.47
CA LEU A 338 15.71 -7.10 -6.28
C LEU A 338 14.18 -7.24 -6.43
N ALA A 339 13.53 -6.31 -7.10
CA ALA A 339 12.06 -6.27 -7.13
C ALA A 339 11.42 -7.51 -7.79
N PRO A 340 11.91 -8.02 -8.94
CA PRO A 340 11.45 -9.29 -9.50
C PRO A 340 11.78 -10.49 -8.60
N LEU A 341 12.92 -10.45 -7.90
CA LEU A 341 13.33 -11.51 -6.98
C LEU A 341 12.39 -11.62 -5.77
N TRP A 342 11.88 -10.48 -5.30
CA TRP A 342 11.10 -10.38 -4.06
C TRP A 342 9.60 -10.49 -4.28
N PHE A 343 9.10 -10.00 -5.41
CA PHE A 343 7.68 -10.09 -5.77
C PHE A 343 7.42 -11.16 -6.84
N GLY A 344 8.14 -11.09 -7.96
CA GLY A 344 7.98 -11.93 -9.15
C GLY A 344 8.19 -11.13 -10.44
N ASP A 345 8.26 -11.83 -11.58
CA ASP A 345 8.67 -11.25 -12.88
C ASP A 345 7.74 -10.14 -13.42
N ASP A 346 6.52 -10.02 -12.89
CA ASP A 346 5.51 -9.04 -13.33
C ASP A 346 5.59 -7.68 -12.59
N VAL A 347 6.72 -7.38 -11.92
CA VAL A 347 6.94 -6.08 -11.26
C VAL A 347 7.63 -5.09 -12.18
N GLU A 348 6.93 -3.99 -12.46
CA GLU A 348 7.47 -2.81 -13.10
C GLU A 348 7.45 -1.65 -12.09
N LEU A 349 8.63 -1.17 -11.70
CA LEU A 349 8.77 -0.05 -10.76
C LEU A 349 8.64 1.28 -11.52
N GLU A 350 7.72 2.12 -11.08
CA GLU A 350 7.55 3.48 -11.59
C GLU A 350 8.00 4.51 -10.54
N LEU A 351 8.77 5.51 -10.99
CA LEU A 351 9.28 6.58 -10.13
C LEU A 351 8.19 7.62 -9.86
N VAL A 352 8.01 7.98 -8.59
CA VAL A 352 7.06 9.01 -8.17
C VAL A 352 7.71 10.01 -7.22
N GLU A 353 7.17 11.23 -7.21
CA GLU A 353 7.54 12.28 -6.25
C GLU A 353 6.27 12.77 -5.54
N TYR A 354 6.36 12.99 -4.23
CA TYR A 354 5.24 13.48 -3.43
C TYR A 354 5.66 14.34 -2.24
#